data_AF-A0AAV3UEI0-F1
#
_entry.id   AF-A0AAV3UEI0-F1
#
_cell.length_a   1.000
_cell.length_b   1.000
_cell.length_c   1.000
_cell.angle_alpha   90.00
_cell.angle_beta   90.00
_cell.angle_gamma   90.00
#
_symmetry.space_group_name_H-M   'P 1'
#
loop_
_entity.id
_entity.type
_entity.pdbx_description
1 polymer ?
#
loop_
_entity_poly.entity_id
_entity_poly.type
_entity_poly.pdbx_seq_one_letter_code
_entity_poly.pdbx_strand_id
1 'polypeptide(L)'
;MRDTVNKSLKEVFRRSQALTGRYVILYSDGDSATVIPDAFAHKSVYYHTDARLVTTSLKLLFDSVDVEQRTNSEAVAFMNSAQFTNNESAFIGDKTLFRDLRCVLPNHILDMDAMEPSRRPLFSPDTQQSPMEFIADSISGAMESFNDKFHLLTPITAGWDSRTILACSKDIVRDVTWYTFSNWSSGEHPT
;
A
#
# COMPACT_ATOMS: atom_id res chain seq x y z
N MET A 1 8.90 18.69 27.85
CA MET A 1 7.61 18.09 28.25
C MET A 1 6.84 17.85 26.96
N ARG A 2 6.84 16.61 26.44
CA ARG A 2 6.15 16.29 25.19
C ARG A 2 4.69 16.03 25.56
N ASP A 3 3.80 16.94 25.18
CA ASP A 3 2.37 16.68 25.21
C ASP A 3 2.08 15.50 24.28
N THR A 4 2.03 14.30 24.86
CA THR A 4 1.45 13.15 24.18
C THR A 4 -0.05 13.39 24.15
N VAL A 5 -0.50 14.20 23.18
CA VAL A 5 -1.92 14.32 22.85
C VAL A 5 -2.38 12.90 22.56
N ASN A 6 -3.19 12.32 23.45
CA ASN A 6 -3.85 11.06 23.21
C ASN A 6 -4.82 11.28 22.06
N LYS A 7 -4.37 11.03 20.83
CA LYS A 7 -5.18 11.24 19.62
C LYS A 7 -6.11 10.05 19.51
N SER A 8 -7.42 10.30 19.52
CA SER A 8 -8.39 9.23 19.30
C SER A 8 -8.15 8.51 17.97
N LEU A 9 -8.51 7.23 17.91
CA LEU A 9 -8.44 6.42 16.69
C LEU A 9 -9.10 7.11 15.48
N LYS A 10 -10.22 7.81 15.70
CA LYS A 10 -10.91 8.62 14.69
C LYS A 10 -10.02 9.71 14.10
N GLU A 11 -9.24 10.41 14.93
CA GLU A 11 -8.32 11.45 14.47
C GLU A 11 -7.14 10.85 13.71
N VAL A 12 -6.68 9.65 14.10
CA VAL A 12 -5.65 8.91 13.37
C VAL A 12 -6.14 8.56 11.96
N PHE A 13 -7.37 8.04 11.83
CA PHE A 13 -7.96 7.79 10.51
C PHE A 13 -8.03 9.05 9.65
N ARG A 14 -8.56 10.15 10.21
CA ARG A 14 -8.70 11.42 9.50
C ARG A 14 -7.35 11.94 8.99
N ARG A 15 -6.32 11.92 9.83
CA ARG A 15 -4.98 12.39 9.43
C ARG A 15 -4.29 11.44 8.47
N SER A 16 -4.49 10.13 8.61
CA SER A 16 -3.87 9.13 7.73
C SER A 16 -4.30 9.27 6.26
N GLN A 17 -5.48 9.81 5.99
CA GLN A 17 -5.97 10.07 4.63
C GLN A 17 -5.13 11.08 3.86
N ALA A 18 -4.46 12.00 4.55
CA ALA A 18 -3.58 12.99 3.93
C ALA A 18 -2.14 12.46 3.73
N LEU A 19 -1.84 11.25 4.20
CA LEU A 19 -0.51 10.65 4.08
C LEU A 19 -0.39 9.88 2.77
N THR A 20 0.74 10.06 2.09
CA THR A 20 1.15 9.29 0.91
C THR A 20 2.33 8.39 1.23
N GLY A 21 2.52 7.33 0.43
CA GLY A 21 3.61 6.38 0.56
C GLY A 21 3.16 4.98 1.00
N ARG A 22 4.14 4.18 1.47
CA ARG A 22 3.96 2.78 1.83
C ARG A 22 4.20 2.60 3.33
N TYR A 23 3.13 2.38 4.09
CA TYR A 23 3.23 2.31 5.55
C TYR A 23 2.17 1.40 6.16
N VAL A 24 2.40 1.04 7.41
CA VAL A 24 1.42 0.40 8.31
C VAL A 24 1.54 1.12 9.66
N ILE A 25 0.44 1.69 10.14
CA ILE A 25 0.37 2.32 11.46
C ILE A 25 -0.17 1.29 12.44
N LEU A 26 0.53 1.10 13.55
CA LEU A 26 0.01 0.41 14.72
C LEU A 26 -0.47 1.47 15.71
N TYR A 27 -1.77 1.48 15.98
CA TYR A 27 -2.38 2.35 16.97
C TYR A 27 -2.77 1.54 18.21
N SER A 28 -2.52 2.07 19.38
CA SER A 28 -3.06 1.54 20.63
C SER A 28 -3.34 2.68 21.60
N ASP A 29 -4.45 2.59 22.31
CA ASP A 29 -4.83 3.49 23.41
C ASP A 29 -4.69 2.85 24.80
N GLY A 30 -4.05 1.68 24.87
CA GLY A 30 -3.84 0.90 26.10
C GLY A 30 -4.90 -0.17 26.33
N ASP A 31 -6.13 0.04 25.89
CA ASP A 31 -7.24 -0.91 26.00
C ASP A 31 -7.44 -1.71 24.70
N SER A 32 -7.15 -1.09 23.56
CA SER A 32 -7.32 -1.68 22.24
C SER A 32 -6.08 -1.51 21.36
N ALA A 33 -5.98 -2.36 20.33
CA ALA A 33 -4.96 -2.21 19.29
C ALA A 33 -5.55 -2.35 17.88
N THR A 34 -5.13 -1.47 16.98
CA THR A 34 -5.61 -1.43 15.59
C THR A 34 -4.44 -1.31 14.62
N VAL A 35 -4.47 -2.11 13.56
CA VAL A 35 -3.52 -2.02 12.44
C VAL A 35 -4.17 -1.28 11.29
N ILE A 36 -3.48 -0.25 10.80
CA ILE A 36 -3.99 0.69 9.79
C ILE A 36 -2.97 0.75 8.65
N PRO A 37 -3.17 -0.04 7.57
CA PRO A 37 -2.32 0.03 6.37
C PRO A 37 -2.41 1.39 5.67
N ASP A 38 -1.59 1.67 4.66
CA ASP A 38 -1.91 2.73 3.70
C ASP A 38 -3.23 2.43 2.94
N ALA A 39 -3.81 3.41 2.26
CA ALA A 39 -5.12 3.26 1.61
C ALA A 39 -5.18 2.10 0.60
N PHE A 40 -4.05 1.79 -0.03
CA PHE A 40 -3.91 0.71 -1.01
C PHE A 40 -3.40 -0.59 -0.40
N ALA A 41 -3.04 -0.60 0.88
CA ALA A 41 -2.33 -1.70 1.53
C ALA A 41 -1.09 -2.14 0.73
N HIS A 42 -0.32 -1.18 0.19
CA HIS A 42 0.91 -1.44 -0.58
C HIS A 42 1.93 -2.28 0.19
N LYS A 43 1.90 -2.20 1.52
CA LYS A 43 2.52 -3.20 2.37
C LYS A 43 1.43 -4.12 2.90
N SER A 44 1.40 -5.35 2.38
CA SER A 44 0.47 -6.38 2.81
C SER A 44 0.51 -6.53 4.32
N VAL A 45 -0.65 -6.55 4.96
CA VAL A 45 -0.82 -6.90 6.37
C VAL A 45 -1.54 -8.23 6.40
N TYR A 46 -0.86 -9.25 6.92
CA TYR A 46 -1.41 -10.59 7.13
C TYR A 46 -1.75 -10.78 8.59
N TYR A 47 -2.85 -11.47 8.86
CA TYR A 47 -3.29 -11.79 10.20
C TYR A 47 -3.72 -13.24 10.30
N HIS A 48 -3.46 -13.85 11.46
CA HIS A 48 -3.87 -15.21 11.75
C HIS A 48 -5.32 -15.21 12.25
N THR A 49 -6.15 -16.15 11.79
CA THR A 49 -7.59 -16.19 12.15
C THR A 49 -7.81 -16.70 13.57
N ASP A 50 -6.93 -17.59 14.04
CA ASP A 50 -7.11 -18.29 15.32
C ASP A 50 -6.13 -17.84 16.41
N ALA A 51 -5.26 -16.86 16.10
CA ALA A 51 -4.21 -16.39 17.00
C ALA A 51 -4.01 -14.89 16.82
N ARG A 52 -3.60 -14.19 17.89
CA ARG A 52 -3.32 -12.74 17.85
C ARG A 52 -1.96 -12.44 17.22
N LEU A 53 -1.81 -12.84 15.96
CA LEU A 53 -0.58 -12.69 15.18
C LEU A 53 -0.86 -11.84 13.94
N VAL A 54 -0.01 -10.83 13.75
CA VAL A 54 -0.04 -9.95 12.59
C VAL A 54 1.38 -9.81 12.05
N THR A 55 1.53 -9.85 10.74
CA THR A 55 2.82 -9.67 10.08
C THR A 55 2.67 -8.93 8.76
N THR A 56 3.73 -8.26 8.32
CA THR A 56 3.82 -7.77 6.93
C THR A 56 4.64 -8.69 6.02
N SER A 57 5.09 -9.82 6.55
CA SER A 57 5.90 -10.82 5.84
C SER A 57 5.56 -12.22 6.34
N LEU A 58 4.98 -13.04 5.47
CA LEU A 58 4.69 -14.44 5.77
C LEU A 58 5.97 -15.23 6.05
N LYS A 59 7.04 -14.95 5.29
CA LYS A 59 8.35 -15.57 5.55
C LYS A 59 8.85 -15.27 6.96
N LEU A 60 8.80 -14.00 7.39
CA LEU A 60 9.24 -13.63 8.73
C LEU A 60 8.39 -14.32 9.81
N LEU A 61 7.08 -14.43 9.60
CA LEU A 61 6.19 -15.12 10.52
C LEU A 61 6.59 -16.59 10.69
N PHE A 62 6.75 -17.34 9.60
CA PHE A 62 7.13 -18.75 9.66
C PHE A 62 8.55 -18.99 10.15
N ASP A 63 9.46 -18.04 9.93
CA ASP A 63 10.84 -18.15 10.41
C ASP A 63 10.97 -17.79 11.90
N SER A 64 10.03 -17.00 12.47
CA SER A 64 10.17 -16.41 13.81
C SER A 64 9.17 -16.90 14.85
N VAL A 65 8.07 -17.52 14.41
CA VAL A 65 6.99 -17.99 15.28
C VAL A 65 6.69 -19.43 14.93
N ASP A 66 6.50 -20.26 15.96
CA ASP A 66 6.12 -21.66 15.79
C ASP A 66 4.64 -21.76 15.38
N VAL A 67 4.39 -21.53 14.09
CA VAL A 67 3.09 -21.67 13.44
C VAL A 67 3.20 -22.61 12.25
N GLU A 68 2.26 -23.55 12.19
CA GLU A 68 2.25 -24.57 11.14
C GLU A 68 1.86 -23.97 9.78
N GLN A 69 2.59 -24.32 8.73
CA GLN A 69 2.29 -23.91 7.36
C GLN A 69 1.17 -24.76 6.74
N ARG A 70 -0.06 -24.52 7.18
CA ARG A 70 -1.23 -25.26 6.68
C ARG A 70 -1.74 -24.68 5.36
N THR A 71 -1.36 -25.30 4.26
CA THR A 71 -1.84 -24.88 2.93
C THR A 71 -3.31 -25.24 2.71
N ASN A 72 -4.00 -24.40 1.93
CA ASN A 72 -5.34 -24.67 1.46
C ASN A 72 -5.27 -25.35 0.09
N SER A 73 -5.71 -26.60 0.00
CA SER A 73 -5.68 -27.39 -1.25
C SER A 73 -6.46 -26.75 -2.38
N GLU A 74 -7.57 -26.06 -2.09
CA GLU A 74 -8.34 -25.32 -3.11
C GLU A 74 -7.56 -24.11 -3.62
N ALA A 75 -6.87 -23.39 -2.72
CA ALA A 75 -6.02 -22.26 -3.12
C ALA A 75 -4.84 -22.74 -3.98
N VAL A 76 -4.20 -23.85 -3.60
CA VAL A 76 -3.14 -24.48 -4.40
C VAL A 76 -3.67 -24.90 -5.78
N ALA A 77 -4.83 -25.55 -5.84
CA ALA A 77 -5.44 -25.96 -7.09
C ALA A 77 -5.78 -24.76 -7.99
N PHE A 78 -6.32 -23.68 -7.41
CA PHE A 78 -6.62 -22.45 -8.13
C PHE A 78 -5.36 -21.77 -8.69
N MET A 79 -4.30 -21.61 -7.91
CA MET A 79 -3.04 -21.02 -8.39
C MET A 79 -2.38 -21.84 -9.51
N ASN A 80 -2.63 -23.16 -9.56
CA ASN A 80 -2.15 -24.04 -10.63
C ASN A 80 -3.11 -24.11 -11.83
N SER A 81 -4.23 -23.39 -11.80
CA SER A 81 -5.24 -23.42 -12.86
C SER A 81 -4.88 -22.49 -14.02
N ALA A 82 -5.35 -22.82 -15.23
CA ALA A 82 -5.19 -21.96 -16.39
C ALA A 82 -5.87 -20.59 -16.18
N GLN A 83 -6.96 -20.55 -15.42
CA GLN A 83 -7.70 -19.34 -15.08
C GLN A 83 -6.82 -18.34 -14.32
N PHE A 84 -6.02 -18.82 -13.36
CA PHE A 84 -5.09 -17.97 -12.63
C PHE A 84 -3.97 -17.45 -13.54
N THR A 85 -3.31 -18.33 -14.27
CA THR A 85 -2.20 -17.97 -15.17
C THR A 85 -2.64 -17.01 -16.27
N ASN A 86 -3.80 -17.24 -16.88
CA ASN A 86 -4.34 -16.41 -17.96
C ASN A 86 -4.93 -15.08 -17.48
N ASN A 87 -5.11 -14.91 -16.17
CA ASN A 87 -5.63 -13.69 -15.56
C ASN A 87 -4.54 -12.99 -14.72
N GLU A 88 -3.34 -12.88 -15.30
CA GLU A 88 -2.20 -12.17 -14.70
C GLU A 88 -1.82 -12.65 -13.29
N SER A 89 -2.10 -13.92 -12.98
CA SER A 89 -1.89 -14.47 -11.63
C SER A 89 -2.65 -13.71 -10.53
N ALA A 90 -3.84 -13.18 -10.85
CA ALA A 90 -4.64 -12.43 -9.91
C ALA A 90 -5.24 -13.35 -8.81
N PHE A 91 -4.84 -13.11 -7.57
CA PHE A 91 -5.40 -13.76 -6.37
C PHE A 91 -6.28 -12.77 -5.61
N ILE A 92 -7.54 -12.65 -6.03
CA ILE A 92 -8.46 -11.63 -5.52
C ILE A 92 -9.11 -12.07 -4.21
N GLY A 93 -9.11 -11.15 -3.24
CA GLY A 93 -9.76 -11.34 -1.94
C GLY A 93 -8.77 -11.26 -0.78
N ASP A 94 -9.26 -11.59 0.41
CA ASP A 94 -8.51 -11.56 1.68
C ASP A 94 -7.81 -12.89 1.98
N LYS A 95 -8.06 -13.93 1.20
CA LYS A 95 -7.46 -15.26 1.41
C LYS A 95 -5.99 -15.25 1.05
N THR A 96 -5.25 -16.18 1.64
CA THR A 96 -3.88 -16.50 1.24
C THR A 96 -3.78 -17.97 0.82
N LEU A 97 -2.57 -18.42 0.48
CA LEU A 97 -2.27 -19.85 0.28
C LEU A 97 -2.52 -20.69 1.54
N PHE A 98 -2.44 -20.07 2.72
CA PHE A 98 -2.55 -20.75 4.00
C PHE A 98 -3.96 -20.60 4.57
N ARG A 99 -4.46 -21.68 5.17
CA ARG A 99 -5.84 -21.78 5.67
C ARG A 99 -6.12 -20.76 6.77
N ASP A 100 -5.16 -20.58 7.67
CA ASP A 100 -5.35 -19.85 8.92
C ASP A 100 -4.79 -18.41 8.82
N LEU A 101 -4.42 -17.97 7.62
CA LEU A 101 -3.88 -16.63 7.36
C LEU A 101 -4.70 -15.91 6.29
N ARG A 102 -5.06 -14.67 6.61
CA ARG A 102 -5.74 -13.73 5.72
C ARG A 102 -4.94 -12.45 5.57
N CYS A 103 -5.22 -11.66 4.54
CA CYS A 103 -4.68 -10.32 4.38
C CYS A 103 -5.76 -9.25 4.60
N VAL A 104 -5.34 -8.11 5.15
CA VAL A 104 -6.18 -6.93 5.25
C VAL A 104 -6.28 -6.30 3.87
N LEU A 105 -7.51 -6.15 3.38
CA LEU A 105 -7.78 -5.58 2.07
C LEU A 105 -7.46 -4.07 2.01
N PRO A 106 -7.27 -3.50 0.79
CA PRO A 106 -7.23 -2.06 0.61
C PRO A 106 -8.43 -1.36 1.28
N ASN A 107 -8.20 -0.16 1.82
CA ASN A 107 -9.18 0.61 2.58
C ASN A 107 -9.80 -0.11 3.80
N HIS A 108 -9.16 -1.16 4.33
CA HIS A 108 -9.56 -1.78 5.59
C HIS A 108 -8.55 -1.48 6.71
N ILE A 109 -8.99 -1.72 7.93
CA ILE A 109 -8.19 -1.75 9.15
C ILE A 109 -8.38 -3.13 9.79
N LEU A 110 -7.51 -3.49 10.72
CA LEU A 110 -7.65 -4.71 11.52
C LEU A 110 -7.77 -4.35 12.99
N ASP A 111 -8.85 -4.78 13.62
CA ASP A 111 -8.95 -4.85 15.08
C ASP A 111 -8.12 -6.04 15.57
N MET A 112 -7.11 -5.81 16.42
CA MET A 112 -6.22 -6.86 16.90
C MET A 112 -6.73 -7.62 18.13
N ASP A 113 -7.84 -7.18 18.72
CA ASP A 113 -8.50 -7.86 19.84
C ASP A 113 -9.50 -8.87 19.27
N ALA A 114 -10.30 -8.46 18.30
CA ALA A 114 -11.24 -9.34 17.59
C ALA A 114 -10.59 -10.14 16.46
N MET A 115 -9.43 -9.71 15.96
CA MET A 115 -8.81 -10.23 14.72
C MET A 115 -9.73 -10.11 13.50
N GLU A 116 -10.55 -9.05 13.48
CA GLU A 116 -11.54 -8.80 12.44
C GLU A 116 -11.19 -7.56 11.61
N PRO A 117 -11.17 -7.67 10.27
CA PRO A 117 -11.00 -6.52 9.42
C PRO A 117 -12.32 -5.75 9.28
N SER A 118 -12.24 -4.43 9.25
CA SER A 118 -13.39 -3.56 8.95
C SER A 118 -13.01 -2.45 7.98
N ARG A 119 -13.98 -1.93 7.24
CA ARG A 119 -13.74 -0.84 6.29
C ARG A 119 -13.34 0.42 7.06
N ARG A 120 -12.25 1.07 6.62
CA ARG A 120 -11.81 2.35 7.17
C ARG A 120 -12.89 3.41 6.98
N PRO A 121 -13.24 4.19 8.02
CA PRO A 121 -14.11 5.35 7.85
C PRO A 121 -13.38 6.41 6.99
N LEU A 122 -14.10 6.94 6.00
CA LEU A 122 -13.60 8.00 5.13
C LEU A 122 -14.18 9.35 5.56
N PHE A 123 -13.33 10.37 5.54
CA PHE A 123 -13.67 11.76 5.82
C PHE A 123 -13.54 12.57 4.53
N SER A 124 -14.49 13.47 4.28
CA SER A 124 -14.36 14.41 3.18
C SER A 124 -13.15 15.32 3.42
N PRO A 125 -12.37 15.65 2.38
CA PRO A 125 -11.33 16.67 2.48
C PRO A 125 -11.94 17.99 2.95
N ASP A 126 -11.30 18.63 3.92
CA ASP A 126 -11.67 19.97 4.37
C ASP A 126 -10.92 21.01 3.51
N THR A 127 -11.36 21.14 2.26
CA THR A 127 -10.76 22.08 1.29
C THR A 127 -11.84 22.76 0.46
N GLN A 128 -11.58 24.01 0.11
CA GLN A 128 -12.38 24.78 -0.85
C GLN A 128 -11.81 24.66 -2.28
N GLN A 129 -10.70 23.93 -2.46
CA GLN A 129 -10.09 23.69 -3.76
C GLN A 129 -11.01 22.87 -4.66
N SER A 130 -10.92 23.10 -5.96
CA SER A 130 -11.51 22.18 -6.93
C SER A 130 -10.86 20.79 -6.81
N PRO A 131 -11.56 19.71 -7.17
CA PRO A 131 -10.96 18.37 -7.18
C PRO A 131 -9.69 18.28 -8.03
N MET A 132 -9.62 19.04 -9.13
CA MET A 132 -8.46 19.08 -10.02
C MET A 132 -7.24 19.70 -9.33
N GLU A 133 -7.41 20.85 -8.68
CA GLU A 133 -6.34 21.53 -7.92
C GLU A 133 -5.86 20.64 -6.77
N PHE A 134 -6.80 20.07 -6.00
CA PHE A 134 -6.46 19.19 -4.89
C PHE A 134 -5.63 17.98 -5.33
N ILE A 135 -5.99 17.34 -6.45
CA ILE A 135 -5.25 16.20 -6.99
C ILE A 135 -3.87 16.63 -7.50
N ALA A 136 -3.78 17.73 -8.25
CA ALA A 136 -2.50 18.23 -8.75
C ALA A 136 -1.54 18.57 -7.61
N ASP A 137 -2.00 19.33 -6.61
CA ASP A 137 -1.20 19.69 -5.43
C ASP A 137 -0.79 18.44 -4.62
N SER A 138 -1.68 17.45 -4.51
CA SER A 138 -1.37 16.19 -3.82
C SER A 138 -0.26 15.41 -4.52
N ILE A 139 -0.25 15.37 -5.86
CA ILE A 139 0.80 14.70 -6.63
C ILE A 139 2.11 15.48 -6.55
N SER A 140 2.07 16.81 -6.74
CA SER A 140 3.25 17.67 -6.64
C SER A 140 3.90 17.59 -5.26
N GLY A 141 3.11 17.75 -4.19
CA GLY A 141 3.60 17.68 -2.82
C GLY A 141 4.12 16.29 -2.44
N ALA A 142 3.54 15.22 -2.99
CA ALA A 142 4.09 13.87 -2.83
C ALA A 142 5.47 13.74 -3.48
N MET A 143 5.61 14.19 -4.73
CA MET A 143 6.87 14.15 -5.48
C MET A 143 7.96 14.98 -4.80
N GLU A 144 7.64 16.21 -4.38
CA GLU A 144 8.56 17.08 -3.62
C GLU A 144 9.02 16.42 -2.32
N SER A 145 8.08 15.89 -1.52
CA SER A 145 8.39 15.22 -0.25
C SER A 145 9.29 13.98 -0.42
N PHE A 146 9.15 13.26 -1.54
CA PHE A 146 10.07 12.18 -1.86
C PHE A 146 11.43 12.69 -2.34
N ASN A 147 11.47 13.73 -3.18
CA ASN A 147 12.70 14.33 -3.70
C ASN A 147 13.57 14.94 -2.60
N ASP A 148 12.95 15.55 -1.59
CA ASP A 148 13.64 16.09 -0.42
C ASP A 148 14.39 15.03 0.39
N LYS A 149 13.98 13.76 0.29
CA LYS A 149 14.52 12.64 1.09
C LYS A 149 15.34 11.66 0.27
N PHE A 150 15.08 11.55 -1.02
CA PHE A 150 15.63 10.53 -1.89
C PHE A 150 15.95 11.12 -3.26
N HIS A 151 17.00 10.61 -3.90
CA HIS A 151 17.23 10.87 -5.31
C HIS A 151 16.19 10.11 -6.14
N LEU A 152 15.28 10.82 -6.79
CA LEU A 152 14.18 10.18 -7.53
C LEU A 152 14.63 9.68 -8.90
N LEU A 153 14.32 8.41 -9.17
CA LEU A 153 14.38 7.82 -10.50
C LEU A 153 12.95 7.49 -10.91
N THR A 154 12.47 8.09 -11.99
CA THR A 154 11.07 7.93 -12.41
C THR A 154 10.97 7.52 -13.87
N PRO A 155 10.35 6.35 -14.17
CA PRO A 155 10.13 5.93 -15.54
C PRO A 155 9.07 6.83 -16.19
N ILE A 156 9.35 7.28 -17.41
CA ILE A 156 8.39 8.02 -18.23
C ILE A 156 7.98 7.20 -19.46
N THR A 157 6.73 7.36 -19.89
CA THR A 157 6.16 6.74 -21.09
C THR A 157 5.41 7.80 -21.90
N ALA A 158 4.91 7.46 -23.09
CA ALA A 158 4.01 8.36 -23.83
C ALA A 158 2.57 8.38 -23.25
N GLY A 159 2.31 7.61 -22.19
CA GLY A 159 1.00 7.50 -21.55
C GLY A 159 0.55 8.80 -20.87
N TRP A 160 -0.74 8.86 -20.53
CA TRP A 160 -1.31 10.00 -19.80
C TRP A 160 -0.84 10.06 -18.35
N ASP A 161 -0.69 8.92 -17.69
CA ASP A 161 -0.33 8.86 -16.27
C ASP A 161 1.08 9.41 -16.02
N SER A 162 2.06 8.96 -16.78
CA SER A 162 3.45 9.42 -16.65
C SER A 162 3.63 10.88 -17.09
N ARG A 163 2.89 11.35 -18.10
CA ARG A 163 2.86 12.78 -18.47
C ARG A 163 2.21 13.65 -17.39
N THR A 164 1.19 13.14 -16.70
CA THR A 164 0.55 13.84 -15.57
C THR A 164 1.53 13.98 -14.40
N ILE A 165 2.25 12.91 -14.04
CA ILE A 165 3.29 12.95 -13.01
C ILE A 165 4.40 13.94 -13.40
N LEU A 166 4.88 13.90 -14.65
CA LEU A 166 5.89 14.85 -15.14
C LEU A 166 5.40 16.31 -15.03
N ALA A 167 4.15 16.58 -15.43
CA ALA A 167 3.58 17.92 -15.38
C ALA A 167 3.42 18.45 -13.94
N CYS A 168 3.02 17.58 -13.00
CA CYS A 168 2.94 17.92 -11.57
C CYS A 168 4.34 18.09 -10.95
N SER A 169 5.37 17.44 -11.50
CA SER A 169 6.75 17.53 -11.00
C SER A 169 7.54 18.72 -11.55
N LYS A 170 6.88 19.70 -12.20
CA LYS A 170 7.55 20.81 -12.91
C LYS A 170 8.58 21.57 -12.06
N ASP A 171 8.33 21.71 -10.76
CA ASP A 171 9.15 22.52 -9.87
C ASP A 171 10.43 21.77 -9.43
N ILE A 172 10.43 20.44 -9.51
CA ILE A 172 11.57 19.56 -9.20
C ILE A 172 12.09 18.81 -10.44
N VAL A 173 11.58 19.10 -11.63
CA VAL A 173 11.79 18.27 -12.83
C VAL A 173 13.26 18.06 -13.19
N ARG A 174 14.13 19.00 -12.82
CA ARG A 174 15.57 18.94 -13.07
C ARG A 174 16.35 18.10 -12.04
N ASP A 175 15.75 17.86 -10.88
CA ASP A 175 16.37 17.11 -9.78
C ASP A 175 16.06 15.61 -9.92
N VAL A 176 14.93 15.28 -10.55
CA VAL A 176 14.51 13.91 -10.83
C VAL A 176 15.26 13.33 -12.04
N THR A 177 15.75 12.10 -11.90
CA THR A 177 16.27 11.32 -13.03
C THR A 177 15.13 10.64 -13.76
N TRP A 178 14.83 11.13 -14.96
CA TRP A 178 13.82 10.55 -15.85
C TRP A 178 14.44 9.55 -16.80
N TYR A 179 13.76 8.42 -17.00
CA TYR A 179 14.24 7.41 -17.94
C TYR A 179 13.09 6.74 -18.66
N THR A 180 13.35 6.24 -19.86
CA THR A 180 12.41 5.43 -20.64
C THR A 180 12.98 4.03 -20.78
N PHE A 181 12.12 3.03 -20.83
CA PHE A 181 12.51 1.70 -21.27
C PHE A 181 12.25 1.58 -22.77
N SER A 182 13.25 1.12 -23.52
CA SER A 182 13.06 0.60 -24.87
C SER A 182 13.16 -0.92 -24.81
N ASN A 183 12.13 -1.62 -25.28
CA ASN A 183 12.26 -3.04 -25.61
C ASN A 183 13.07 -3.13 -26.89
N TRP A 184 14.39 -3.18 -26.75
CA TRP A 184 15.30 -3.24 -27.87
C TRP A 184 15.33 -4.66 -28.46
N SER A 185 14.46 -4.93 -29.43
CA SER A 185 14.41 -6.21 -30.15
C SER A 185 15.01 -6.17 -31.57
N SER A 186 15.69 -5.10 -31.96
CA SER A 186 16.35 -4.98 -33.27
C SER A 186 17.70 -4.28 -33.15
N GLY A 187 18.79 -5.05 -33.27
CA GLY A 187 20.18 -4.66 -32.97
C GLY A 187 20.86 -3.64 -33.88
N GLU A 188 20.27 -2.47 -34.18
CA GLU A 188 20.96 -1.41 -34.94
C GLU A 188 20.99 -0.07 -34.20
N HIS A 189 22.20 0.42 -33.89
CA HIS A 189 22.43 1.72 -33.24
C HIS A 189 21.84 2.88 -34.06
N PRO A 190 21.17 3.87 -33.44
CA PRO A 190 20.86 5.13 -34.12
C PRO A 190 22.14 5.97 -34.19
N THR A 191 22.59 6.24 -35.42
CA THR A 191 23.57 7.27 -35.77
C THR A 191 22.97 8.66 -35.70
#